data_AF-A0A497G5E1-F1
#
_entry.id   AF-A0A497G5E1-F1
#
_cell.length_a   1.000
_cell.length_b   1.000
_cell.length_c   1.000
_cell.angle_alpha   90.00
_cell.angle_beta   90.00
_cell.angle_gamma   90.00
#
_symmetry.space_group_name_H-M   'P 1'
#
loop_
_entity.id
_entity.type
_entity.pdbx_description
1 polymer ?
#
loop_
_entity_poly.entity_id
_entity_poly.type
_entity_poly.pdbx_seq_one_letter_code
_entity_poly.pdbx_strand_id
1 'polypeptide(L)'
;MDPVALLFWLLLFTILVWPHLQFRNLKAARLSLIRALERKYGFRVVPMSHREERVGIFNIPFYRVIDIEDSEAVVRAIRTTPPDKPIMLILHTPGGLVLAASQIAFALKKHPAKKVVVIPHYAMSGG
;
A
#
# COMPACT_ATOMS: atom_id res chain seq x y z
N MET A 1 -36.84 17.64 -22.75
CA MET A 1 -35.40 17.33 -22.86
C MET A 1 -35.24 16.18 -23.82
N ASP A 2 -34.30 16.25 -24.74
CA ASP A 2 -34.05 15.16 -25.69
C ASP A 2 -33.54 13.91 -24.93
N PRO A 3 -34.27 12.78 -24.96
CA PRO A 3 -33.86 11.54 -24.30
C PRO A 3 -32.49 11.04 -24.75
N VAL A 4 -32.11 11.31 -26.01
CA VAL A 4 -30.80 10.93 -26.57
C VAL A 4 -29.69 11.73 -25.90
N ALA A 5 -29.88 13.04 -25.74
CA ALA A 5 -28.93 13.90 -25.05
C ALA A 5 -28.76 13.48 -23.57
N LEU A 6 -29.84 13.11 -22.89
CA LEU A 6 -29.79 12.63 -21.50
C LEU A 6 -29.01 11.32 -21.38
N LEU A 7 -29.24 10.37 -22.28
CA LEU A 7 -28.51 9.10 -22.31
C LEU A 7 -27.01 9.31 -22.59
N PHE A 8 -26.67 10.22 -23.51
CA PHE A 8 -25.28 10.59 -23.80
C PHE A 8 -24.57 11.14 -22.56
N TRP A 9 -25.19 12.10 -21.85
CA TRP A 9 -24.61 12.67 -20.63
C TRP A 9 -24.49 11.66 -19.50
N LEU A 10 -25.46 10.75 -19.35
CA LEU A 10 -25.40 9.68 -18.35
C LEU A 10 -24.27 8.69 -18.65
N LEU A 11 -24.09 8.31 -19.93
CA LEU A 11 -22.98 7.46 -20.36
C LEU A 11 -21.63 8.16 -20.13
N LEU A 12 -21.51 9.43 -20.48
CA LEU A 12 -20.29 10.21 -20.24
C LEU A 12 -19.96 10.30 -18.74
N PHE A 13 -20.96 10.57 -17.90
CA PHE A 13 -20.80 10.65 -16.45
C PHE A 13 -20.36 9.31 -15.85
N THR A 14 -20.98 8.20 -16.27
CA THR A 14 -20.60 6.87 -15.76
C THR A 14 -19.17 6.51 -16.13
N ILE A 15 -18.73 6.78 -17.36
CA ILE A 15 -17.34 6.54 -17.81
C ILE A 15 -16.35 7.37 -16.98
N LEU A 16 -16.67 8.61 -16.64
CA LEU A 16 -15.81 9.49 -15.84
C LEU A 16 -15.70 9.05 -14.37
N VAL A 17 -16.80 8.59 -13.78
CA VAL A 17 -16.85 8.21 -12.36
C VAL A 17 -16.32 6.80 -12.11
N TRP A 18 -16.48 5.89 -13.07
CA TRP A 18 -16.16 4.48 -12.92
C TRP A 18 -14.72 4.19 -12.45
N PRO A 19 -13.66 4.80 -13.02
CA PRO A 19 -12.28 4.56 -12.57
C PRO A 19 -12.05 4.91 -11.10
N HIS A 20 -12.68 5.99 -10.63
CA HIS A 20 -12.57 6.44 -9.24
C HIS A 20 -13.20 5.42 -8.28
N LEU A 21 -14.35 4.85 -8.64
CA LEU A 21 -15.01 3.81 -7.85
C LEU A 21 -14.17 2.53 -7.80
N GLN A 22 -13.61 2.09 -8.94
CA GLN A 22 -12.74 0.91 -8.99
C GLN A 22 -11.52 1.08 -8.08
N PHE A 23 -10.86 2.25 -8.12
CA PHE A 23 -9.70 2.54 -7.28
C PHE A 23 -10.04 2.53 -5.78
N ARG A 24 -11.19 3.11 -5.40
CA ARG A 24 -11.67 3.08 -4.01
C ARG A 24 -11.95 1.65 -3.55
N ASN A 25 -12.62 0.86 -4.36
CA ASN A 25 -12.93 -0.54 -4.06
C ASN A 25 -11.66 -1.38 -3.88
N LEU A 26 -10.66 -1.18 -4.75
CA LEU A 26 -9.37 -1.86 -4.65
C LEU A 26 -8.63 -1.52 -3.33
N LYS A 27 -8.62 -0.24 -2.93
CA LYS A 27 -8.05 0.19 -1.64
C LYS A 27 -8.76 -0.46 -0.45
N ALA A 28 -10.10 -0.48 -0.48
CA ALA A 28 -10.90 -1.08 0.58
C ALA A 28 -10.65 -2.59 0.69
N ALA A 29 -10.57 -3.30 -0.44
CA ALA A 29 -10.27 -4.73 -0.48
C ALA A 29 -8.88 -5.04 0.12
N ARG A 30 -7.86 -4.26 -0.23
CA ARG A 30 -6.51 -4.41 0.35
C ARG A 30 -6.51 -4.20 1.86
N LEU A 31 -7.18 -3.15 2.35
CA LEU A 31 -7.27 -2.89 3.78
C LEU A 31 -8.04 -3.99 4.53
N SER A 32 -9.09 -4.54 3.91
CA SER A 32 -9.84 -5.67 4.47
C SER A 32 -8.96 -6.90 4.64
N LEU A 33 -8.13 -7.21 3.63
CA LEU A 33 -7.19 -8.33 3.67
C LEU A 33 -6.11 -8.15 4.76
N ILE A 34 -5.53 -6.95 4.85
CA ILE A 34 -4.56 -6.61 5.91
C ILE A 34 -5.20 -6.83 7.29
N ARG A 35 -6.42 -6.31 7.52
CA ARG A 35 -7.13 -6.50 8.79
C ARG A 35 -7.45 -7.97 9.07
N ALA A 36 -7.76 -8.76 8.04
CA ALA A 36 -7.98 -10.20 8.21
C ALA A 36 -6.69 -10.91 8.66
N LEU A 37 -5.54 -10.56 8.09
CA LEU A 37 -4.24 -11.07 8.52
C LEU A 37 -3.89 -10.62 9.95
N GLU A 38 -4.10 -9.35 10.28
CA GLU A 38 -3.89 -8.82 11.63
C GLU A 38 -4.72 -9.57 12.68
N ARG A 39 -6.01 -9.82 12.39
CA ARG A 39 -6.89 -10.62 13.27
C ARG A 39 -6.45 -12.08 13.37
N LYS A 40 -6.09 -12.70 12.24
CA LYS A 40 -5.73 -14.12 12.19
C LYS A 40 -4.44 -14.42 12.97
N TYR A 41 -3.44 -13.56 12.87
CA TYR A 41 -2.12 -13.82 13.44
C TYR A 41 -1.86 -13.04 14.74
N GLY A 42 -2.65 -12.01 15.06
CA GLY A 42 -2.42 -11.14 16.22
C GLY A 42 -1.28 -10.13 16.02
N PHE A 43 -0.82 -9.94 14.78
CA PHE A 43 0.26 -9.00 14.44
C PHE A 43 -0.31 -7.66 13.97
N ARG A 44 0.48 -6.60 14.06
CA ARG A 44 0.36 -5.44 13.18
C ARG A 44 0.95 -5.83 11.83
N VAL A 45 0.18 -5.73 10.76
CA VAL A 45 0.67 -6.05 9.41
C VAL A 45 1.05 -4.76 8.70
N VAL A 46 2.33 -4.64 8.36
CA VAL A 46 2.90 -3.48 7.67
C VAL A 46 3.40 -3.96 6.31
N PRO A 47 2.65 -3.75 5.21
CA PRO A 47 3.14 -4.08 3.89
C PRO A 47 4.08 -2.98 3.38
N MET A 48 5.24 -3.40 2.86
CA MET A 48 6.20 -2.59 2.13
C MET A 48 6.51 -3.32 0.83
N SER A 49 5.87 -2.88 -0.25
CA SER A 49 6.10 -3.43 -1.58
C SER A 49 6.55 -2.31 -2.47
N HIS A 50 7.77 -2.31 -2.98
CA HIS A 50 8.21 -1.45 -4.08
C HIS A 50 7.46 -1.90 -5.36
N ARG A 51 6.37 -1.24 -5.70
CA ARG A 51 5.60 -1.44 -6.92
C ARG A 51 5.54 -0.15 -7.71
N GLU A 52 5.67 -0.25 -9.03
CA GLU A 52 5.16 0.79 -9.90
C GLU A 52 3.63 0.69 -9.90
N GLU A 53 2.94 1.61 -9.24
CA GLU A 53 1.49 1.70 -9.43
C GLU A 53 1.21 2.35 -10.77
N ARG A 54 0.56 1.60 -11.66
CA ARG A 54 -0.10 2.18 -12.83
C ARG A 54 -1.29 2.99 -12.33
N VAL A 55 -1.10 4.30 -12.21
CA VAL A 55 -2.20 5.25 -12.08
C VAL A 55 -2.52 5.73 -13.49
N GLY A 56 -3.73 5.44 -13.96
CA GLY A 56 -4.15 5.81 -15.30
C GLY A 56 -5.41 6.66 -15.29
N ILE A 57 -5.44 7.65 -16.17
CA ILE A 57 -6.65 8.33 -16.60
C ILE A 57 -6.98 7.74 -17.98
N PHE A 58 -8.21 7.30 -18.22
CA PHE A 58 -8.65 6.71 -19.50
C PHE A 58 -7.73 5.61 -20.06
N ASN A 59 -7.31 4.64 -19.25
CA ASN A 59 -6.44 3.51 -19.68
C ASN A 59 -5.03 3.89 -20.17
N ILE A 60 -4.61 5.16 -20.06
CA ILE A 60 -3.22 5.56 -20.31
C ILE A 60 -2.43 5.34 -19.01
N PRO A 61 -1.48 4.40 -18.96
CA PRO A 61 -0.73 4.12 -17.73
C PRO A 61 0.29 5.23 -17.48
N PHE A 62 0.16 5.93 -16.35
CA PHE A 62 1.29 6.66 -15.76
C PHE A 62 1.90 5.81 -14.65
N TYR A 63 3.23 5.74 -14.61
CA TYR A 63 3.96 5.01 -13.59
C TYR A 63 4.16 5.91 -12.38
N ARG A 64 3.62 5.54 -11.22
CA ARG A 64 4.05 6.08 -9.93
C ARG A 64 5.04 5.09 -9.32
N VAL A 65 6.32 5.45 -9.32
CA VAL A 65 7.33 4.75 -8.53
C VAL A 65 7.01 5.01 -7.06
N ILE A 66 7.24 4.03 -6.21
CA ILE A 66 7.14 4.23 -4.76
C ILE A 66 8.21 5.20 -4.31
N ASP A 67 7.71 6.31 -3.78
CA ASP A 67 8.49 7.47 -3.37
C ASP A 67 8.83 7.39 -1.87
N ILE A 68 9.76 8.23 -1.44
CA ILE A 68 10.23 8.37 -0.06
C ILE A 68 9.07 8.56 0.95
N GLU A 69 7.94 9.12 0.51
CA GLU A 69 6.70 9.29 1.28
C GLU A 69 6.14 7.96 1.83
N ASP A 70 6.32 6.85 1.10
CA ASP A 70 5.87 5.54 1.55
C ASP A 70 6.76 4.97 2.67
N SER A 71 8.04 5.36 2.73
CA SER A 71 8.95 4.93 3.81
C SER A 71 8.59 5.57 5.15
N GLU A 72 8.15 6.82 5.18
CA GLU A 72 7.65 7.48 6.38
C GLU A 72 6.37 6.80 6.90
N ALA A 73 5.47 6.38 6.01
CA ALA A 73 4.26 5.67 6.39
C ALA A 73 4.60 4.33 7.08
N VAL A 74 5.59 3.60 6.58
CA VAL A 74 6.11 2.37 7.22
C VAL A 74 6.71 2.67 8.59
N VAL A 75 7.62 3.65 8.68
CA VAL A 75 8.24 4.05 9.96
C VAL A 75 7.18 4.50 10.98
N ARG A 76 6.19 5.29 10.55
CA ARG A 76 5.07 5.75 11.38
C ARG A 76 4.22 4.57 11.84
N ALA A 77 3.92 3.61 10.96
CA ALA A 77 3.16 2.42 11.33
C ALA A 77 3.88 1.60 12.39
N ILE A 78 5.21 1.45 12.29
CA ILE A 78 6.02 0.76 13.31
C ILE A 78 6.00 1.54 14.63
N ARG A 79 6.29 2.85 14.61
CA ARG A 79 6.37 3.69 15.82
C ARG A 79 5.04 3.87 16.56
N THR A 80 3.93 3.81 15.84
CA THR A 80 2.57 3.92 16.42
C THR A 80 1.99 2.57 16.83
N THR A 81 2.69 1.46 16.55
CA THR A 81 2.27 0.14 17.01
C THR A 81 2.51 0.02 18.52
N PRO A 82 1.53 -0.45 19.31
CA PRO A 82 1.71 -0.69 20.73
C PRO A 82 2.92 -1.60 21.03
N PRO A 83 3.68 -1.35 22.11
CA PRO A 83 4.94 -2.05 22.40
C PRO A 83 4.76 -3.55 22.65
N ASP A 84 3.58 -3.99 23.07
CA ASP A 84 3.19 -5.38 23.30
C ASP A 84 2.72 -6.10 22.03
N LYS A 85 2.40 -5.35 20.96
CA LYS A 85 1.87 -5.91 19.72
C LYS A 85 2.99 -6.28 18.74
N PRO A 86 3.08 -7.55 18.29
CA PRO A 86 4.13 -7.97 17.37
C PRO A 86 3.90 -7.42 15.97
N ILE A 87 4.97 -7.22 15.20
CA ILE A 87 4.95 -6.62 13.85
C ILE A 87 5.26 -7.69 12.80
N MET A 88 4.42 -7.77 11.78
CA MET A 88 4.66 -8.55 10.56
C MET A 88 4.89 -7.58 9.40
N LEU A 89 6.14 -7.46 8.97
CA LEU A 89 6.53 -6.68 7.81
C LEU A 89 6.47 -7.58 6.57
N ILE A 90 5.60 -7.26 5.62
CA ILE A 90 5.58 -7.95 4.32
C ILE A 90 6.46 -7.13 3.39
N LEU A 91 7.60 -7.68 2.97
CA LEU A 91 8.65 -6.95 2.27
C LEU A 91 8.83 -7.50 0.84
N HIS A 92 8.66 -6.63 -0.15
CA HIS A 92 8.98 -6.92 -1.55
C HIS A 92 9.67 -5.72 -2.16
N THR A 93 10.97 -5.77 -2.41
CA THR A 93 11.72 -4.60 -2.90
C THR A 93 12.96 -4.97 -3.71
N PRO A 94 13.20 -4.36 -4.89
CA PRO A 94 14.41 -4.61 -5.68
C PRO A 94 15.60 -3.80 -5.16
N GLY A 95 15.39 -3.03 -4.09
CA GLY A 95 16.34 -2.08 -3.54
C GLY A 95 15.69 -0.70 -3.36
N GLY A 96 16.47 0.26 -2.88
CA GLY A 96 15.97 1.60 -2.63
C GLY A 96 17.00 2.47 -1.92
N LEU A 97 16.57 3.66 -1.51
CA LEU A 97 17.44 4.61 -0.83
C LEU A 97 17.89 4.06 0.54
N VAL A 98 19.21 3.91 0.72
CA VAL A 98 19.86 3.36 1.93
C VAL A 98 19.37 4.03 3.23
N LEU A 99 19.09 5.33 3.17
CA LEU A 99 18.58 6.09 4.32
C LEU A 99 17.20 5.60 4.77
N ALA A 100 16.26 5.40 3.84
CA ALA A 100 14.91 4.93 4.15
C ALA A 100 14.94 3.50 4.74
N ALA A 101 15.74 2.62 4.14
CA ALA A 101 15.98 1.27 4.65
C ALA A 101 16.52 1.30 6.09
N SER A 102 17.53 2.15 6.35
CA SER A 102 18.12 2.33 7.68
C SER A 102 17.08 2.82 8.69
N GLN A 103 16.25 3.80 8.34
CA GLN A 103 15.20 4.32 9.23
C GLN A 103 14.17 3.25 9.61
N ILE A 104 13.74 2.43 8.64
CA ILE A 104 12.83 1.31 8.89
C ILE A 104 13.50 0.27 9.79
N ALA A 105 14.75 -0.10 9.50
CA ALA A 105 15.52 -1.03 10.32
C ALA A 105 15.67 -0.53 11.77
N PHE A 106 15.99 0.76 11.97
CA PHE A 106 16.06 1.37 13.30
C PHE A 106 14.69 1.36 14.01
N ALA A 107 13.60 1.64 13.30
CA ALA A 107 12.26 1.59 13.87
C ALA A 107 11.90 0.17 14.32
N LEU A 108 12.17 -0.85 13.50
CA LEU A 108 11.95 -2.26 13.85
C LEU A 108 12.83 -2.69 15.03
N LYS A 109 14.10 -2.30 15.04
CA LYS A 109 15.04 -2.61 16.13
C LYS A 109 14.54 -2.05 17.46
N LYS A 110 13.99 -0.83 17.45
CA LYS A 110 13.46 -0.15 18.64
C LYS A 110 12.15 -0.75 19.14
N HIS A 111 11.37 -1.42 18.29
CA HIS A 111 10.11 -2.02 18.69
C HIS A 111 10.34 -3.25 19.60
N PRO A 112 9.78 -3.31 20.81
CA PRO A 112 10.13 -4.34 21.79
C PRO A 112 9.44 -5.69 21.54
N ALA A 113 8.24 -5.72 20.95
CA ALA A 113 7.55 -6.98 20.63
C ALA A 113 8.27 -7.78 19.52
N LYS A 114 7.80 -9.00 19.27
CA LYS A 114 8.29 -9.87 18.18
C LYS A 114 8.13 -9.21 16.81
N LYS A 115 9.14 -9.37 15.95
CA LYS A 115 9.15 -8.90 14.56
C LYS A 115 9.27 -10.12 13.66
N VAL A 116 8.43 -10.19 12.63
CA VAL A 116 8.47 -11.21 11.58
C VAL A 116 8.52 -10.49 10.25
N VAL A 117 9.43 -10.92 9.36
CA VAL A 117 9.51 -10.42 7.99
C VAL A 117 9.05 -11.53 7.06
N VAL A 118 8.14 -11.22 6.14
CA VAL A 118 7.64 -12.14 5.12
C VAL A 118 8.06 -11.60 3.76
N ILE A 119 8.86 -12.37 3.04
CA ILE A 119 9.32 -12.03 1.69
C ILE A 119 8.53 -12.90 0.70
N PRO A 120 7.54 -12.33 -0.02
CA PRO A 120 6.70 -13.12 -0.91
C PRO A 120 7.41 -13.51 -2.21
N HIS A 121 8.44 -12.76 -2.63
CA HIS A 121 9.16 -13.03 -3.87
C HIS A 121 10.66 -12.69 -3.78
N TYR A 122 11.03 -11.42 -3.59
CA TYR A 122 12.42 -11.01 -3.36
C TYR A 122 12.54 -9.80 -2.41
N ALA A 123 13.71 -9.66 -1.80
CA ALA A 123 14.20 -8.47 -1.13
C ALA A 123 15.68 -8.29 -1.49
N MET A 124 16.05 -7.16 -2.10
CA MET A 124 17.38 -6.91 -2.64
C MET A 124 17.96 -5.60 -2.09
N SER A 125 19.30 -5.49 -2.08
CA SER A 125 20.05 -4.31 -1.64
C SER A 125 19.67 -3.87 -0.21
N GLY A 126 18.93 -2.77 -0.04
CA GLY A 126 18.49 -2.26 1.26
C GLY A 126 17.25 -2.96 1.86
N GLY A 127 16.74 -4.02 1.23
CA GLY A 127 15.65 -4.85 1.76
C GLY A 127 16.09 -5.72 2.93
#